data_AF-A0A5A7REZ8-F1
#
_entry.id   AF-A0A5A7REZ8-F1
#
_cell.length_a   1.000
_cell.length_b   1.000
_cell.length_c   1.000
_cell.angle_alpha   90.00
_cell.angle_beta   90.00
_cell.angle_gamma   90.00
#
_symmetry.space_group_name_H-M   'P 1'
#
loop_
_entity.id
_entity.type
_entity.pdbx_description
1 polymer ?
#
loop_
_entity_poly.entity_id
_entity_poly.type
_entity_poly.pdbx_seq_one_letter_code
_entity_poly.pdbx_strand_id
1 'polypeptide(L)'
;MKAMVWNCRGLGGPFTVYQIKDSRRIHHPNIVFLSETKKPMKFAKTVCRKLGYQDRWHLESPNGTRGGLLLLWDNLIEIKQIVGNEFFLQVELKGVGISDWGWFIFAYLITDRRERRRQWEFLEDSKGKWGNS
;
A
#
# COMPACT_ATOMS: atom_id res chain seq x y z
N MET A 1 -0.48 9.06 -13.51
CA MET A 1 -0.26 8.65 -12.11
C MET A 1 1.13 8.05 -11.92
N LYS A 2 1.82 8.35 -10.81
CA LYS A 2 3.10 7.75 -10.40
C LYS A 2 2.94 7.00 -9.09
N ALA A 3 3.46 5.77 -9.01
CA ALA A 3 3.44 4.96 -7.78
C ALA A 3 4.86 4.58 -7.37
N MET A 4 5.16 4.67 -6.07
CA MET A 4 6.36 4.12 -5.45
C MET A 4 5.97 2.86 -4.69
N VAL A 5 6.65 1.74 -4.98
CA VAL A 5 6.40 0.44 -4.35
C VAL A 5 7.72 0.00 -3.71
N TRP A 6 7.74 -0.21 -2.40
CA TRP A 6 8.97 -0.52 -1.68
C TRP A 6 8.77 -1.50 -0.52
N ASN A 7 9.44 -2.65 -0.58
CA ASN A 7 9.67 -3.47 0.60
C ASN A 7 10.70 -2.80 1.54
N CYS A 8 10.21 -2.11 2.57
CA CYS A 8 11.05 -1.31 3.46
C CYS A 8 11.74 -2.12 4.57
N ARG A 9 11.37 -3.41 4.75
CA ARG A 9 11.91 -4.34 5.76
C ARG A 9 11.92 -3.83 7.21
N GLY A 10 11.17 -2.77 7.50
CA GLY A 10 11.05 -2.16 8.81
C GLY A 10 10.97 -0.64 8.72
N LEU A 11 9.81 -0.08 9.02
CA LEU A 11 9.55 1.35 8.96
C LEU A 11 10.33 2.16 10.01
N GLY A 12 10.83 1.49 11.06
CA GLY A 12 11.63 2.11 12.12
C GLY A 12 13.14 2.01 11.92
N GLY A 13 13.62 1.66 10.72
CA GLY A 13 15.05 1.71 10.43
C GLY A 13 15.59 3.15 10.56
N PRO A 14 16.86 3.34 10.95
CA PRO A 14 17.44 4.66 11.22
C PRO A 14 17.27 5.65 10.06
N PHE A 15 17.33 5.14 8.82
CA PHE A 15 17.26 5.95 7.61
C PHE A 15 15.97 5.73 6.79
N THR A 16 15.13 4.75 7.13
CA THR A 16 13.96 4.37 6.31
C THR A 16 13.03 5.55 6.10
N VAL A 17 12.65 6.27 7.17
CA VAL A 17 11.76 7.44 7.09
C VAL A 17 12.40 8.57 6.29
N TYR A 18 13.72 8.77 6.42
CA TYR A 18 14.45 9.78 5.67
C TYR A 18 14.46 9.46 4.18
N GLN A 19 14.77 8.21 3.81
CA GLN A 19 14.77 7.76 2.41
C GLN A 19 13.38 7.85 1.79
N ILE A 20 12.32 7.47 2.52
CA ILE A 20 10.93 7.65 2.02
C ILE A 20 10.63 9.14 1.78
N LYS A 21 11.06 10.01 2.70
CA LYS A 21 10.86 11.47 2.58
C LYS A 21 11.62 12.04 1.39
N ASP A 22 12.86 11.59 1.16
CA ASP A 22 13.68 12.05 0.05
C ASP A 22 13.16 11.54 -1.29
N SER A 23 12.80 10.25 -1.39
CA SER A 23 12.15 9.70 -2.58
C SER A 23 10.84 10.42 -2.92
N ARG A 24 10.04 10.78 -1.89
CA ARG A 24 8.85 11.61 -2.09
C ARG A 24 9.20 12.98 -2.68
N ARG A 25 10.27 13.62 -2.17
CA ARG A 25 10.72 14.94 -2.61
C ARG A 25 11.26 14.91 -4.05
N ILE A 26 11.97 13.86 -4.43
CA ILE A 26 12.60 13.76 -5.76
C ILE A 26 11.59 13.33 -6.82
N HIS A 27 10.78 12.31 -6.52
CA HIS A 27 9.94 11.66 -7.54
C HIS A 27 8.49 12.14 -7.56
N HIS A 28 8.03 12.78 -6.49
CA HIS A 28 6.64 13.21 -6.31
C HIS A 28 5.61 12.11 -6.64
N PRO A 29 5.69 10.93 -5.99
CA PRO A 29 4.74 9.85 -6.24
C PRO A 29 3.34 10.22 -5.75
N ASN A 30 2.31 9.87 -6.52
CA ASN A 30 0.92 10.04 -6.11
C ASN A 30 0.49 8.97 -5.11
N ILE A 31 1.05 7.77 -5.23
CA ILE A 31 0.79 6.64 -4.33
C ILE A 31 2.12 6.07 -3.84
N VAL A 32 2.19 5.74 -2.56
CA VAL A 32 3.32 5.05 -1.94
C VAL A 32 2.80 3.79 -1.28
N PHE A 33 3.30 2.63 -1.71
CA PHE A 33 3.06 1.35 -1.08
C PHE A 33 4.34 0.84 -0.41
N LEU A 34 4.25 0.54 0.88
CA LEU A 34 5.33 -0.03 1.66
C LEU A 34 4.93 -1.40 2.20
N SER A 35 5.76 -2.41 1.95
CA SER A 35 5.61 -3.75 2.55
C SER A 35 6.64 -3.99 3.66
N GLU A 36 6.37 -4.98 4.51
CA GLU A 36 7.17 -5.33 5.68
C GLU A 36 7.45 -4.15 6.64
N THR A 37 6.44 -3.32 6.92
CA THR A 37 6.61 -2.18 7.82
C THR A 37 6.99 -2.60 9.25
N LYS A 38 6.56 -3.79 9.71
CA LYS A 38 6.91 -4.41 11.01
C LYS A 38 6.66 -3.49 12.21
N LYS A 39 5.70 -2.58 12.11
CA LYS A 39 5.39 -1.58 13.13
C LYS A 39 3.88 -1.46 13.36
N PRO A 40 3.46 -1.18 14.61
CA PRO A 40 2.05 -1.03 14.94
C PRO A 40 1.48 0.28 14.42
N MET A 41 0.14 0.35 14.35
CA MET A 41 -0.65 1.50 13.90
C MET A 41 -0.19 2.84 14.49
N LYS A 42 0.07 2.90 15.81
CA LYS A 42 0.52 4.13 16.50
C LYS A 42 1.83 4.69 15.94
N PHE A 43 2.76 3.79 15.60
CA PHE A 43 4.04 4.17 15.01
C PHE A 43 3.85 4.62 13.56
N ALA A 44 3.10 3.84 12.76
CA ALA A 44 2.79 4.18 11.37
C ALA A 44 2.13 5.57 11.27
N LYS A 45 1.09 5.85 12.08
CA LYS A 45 0.43 7.17 12.15
C LYS A 45 1.42 8.31 12.36
N THR A 46 2.37 8.14 13.28
CA THR A 46 3.40 9.15 13.57
C THR A 46 4.32 9.38 12.37
N VAL A 47 4.70 8.30 11.67
CA VAL A 47 5.54 8.37 10.47
C VAL A 47 4.78 9.01 9.31
N CYS A 48 3.53 8.61 9.03
CA CYS A 48 2.70 9.19 7.98
C CYS A 48 2.52 10.70 8.15
N ARG A 49 2.32 11.15 9.39
CA ARG A 49 2.28 12.59 9.72
C ARG A 49 3.60 13.30 9.43
N LYS A 50 4.75 12.71 9.82
CA LYS A 50 6.09 13.26 9.51
C LYS A 50 6.40 13.31 8.01
N LEU A 51 5.84 12.38 7.24
CA LEU A 51 5.96 12.32 5.79
C LEU A 51 5.01 13.29 5.05
N GLY A 52 4.07 13.93 5.78
CA GLY A 52 3.14 14.92 5.23
C GLY A 52 1.85 14.35 4.66
N TYR A 53 1.56 13.07 4.88
CA TYR A 53 0.35 12.41 4.38
C TYR A 53 -0.88 12.59 5.30
N GLN A 54 -0.68 13.08 6.53
CA GLN A 54 -1.77 13.30 7.52
C GLN A 54 -2.65 12.06 7.69
N ASP A 55 -3.92 12.11 7.27
CA ASP A 55 -4.89 11.01 7.34
C ASP A 55 -5.02 10.22 6.02
N ARG A 56 -4.23 10.55 4.98
CA ARG A 56 -4.22 9.87 3.68
C ARG A 56 -3.31 8.64 3.68
N TRP A 57 -3.64 7.68 4.53
CA TRP A 57 -2.92 6.41 4.61
C TRP A 57 -3.82 5.30 5.14
N HIS A 58 -3.45 4.06 4.81
CA HIS A 58 -4.08 2.85 5.29
C HIS A 58 -3.03 1.83 5.67
N LEU A 59 -3.20 1.18 6.83
CA LEU A 59 -2.29 0.15 7.30
C LEU A 59 -3.03 -1.15 7.55
N GLU A 60 -2.65 -2.19 6.81
CA GLU A 60 -2.90 -3.57 7.24
C GLU A 60 -1.86 -3.96 8.27
N SER A 61 -2.32 -4.06 9.52
CA SER A 61 -1.44 -4.28 10.66
C SER A 61 -0.69 -5.60 10.54
N PRO A 62 0.59 -5.65 10.93
CA PRO A 62 1.34 -6.90 10.89
C PRO A 62 0.77 -7.91 11.89
N ASN A 63 0.65 -9.16 11.46
CA ASN A 63 0.35 -10.31 12.31
C ASN A 63 1.52 -11.29 12.25
N GLY A 64 2.37 -11.27 13.30
CA GLY A 64 3.63 -12.00 13.29
C GLY A 64 4.56 -11.55 12.16
N THR A 65 4.87 -12.46 11.23
CA THR A 65 5.72 -12.19 10.05
C THR A 65 4.93 -11.74 8.81
N ARG A 66 3.60 -11.71 8.88
CA ARG A 66 2.70 -11.39 7.76
C ARG A 66 2.09 -10.01 7.90
N GLY A 67 1.57 -9.45 6.80
CA GLY A 67 0.99 -8.11 6.78
C GLY A 67 2.02 -7.00 6.90
N GLY A 68 1.64 -5.91 7.56
CA GLY A 68 2.46 -4.71 7.64
C GLY A 68 2.53 -4.00 6.30
N LEU A 69 1.38 -3.90 5.62
CA LEU A 69 1.24 -3.22 4.34
C LEU A 69 0.72 -1.81 4.58
N LEU A 70 1.49 -0.81 4.19
CA LEU A 70 1.14 0.60 4.36
C LEU A 70 0.97 1.24 2.99
N LEU A 71 -0.22 1.76 2.74
CA LEU A 71 -0.52 2.59 1.59
C LEU A 71 -0.60 4.05 2.03
N LEU A 72 0.03 4.95 1.29
CA LEU A 72 -0.13 6.39 1.42
C LEU A 72 -0.47 6.99 0.07
N TRP A 73 -1.26 8.07 0.06
CA TRP A 73 -1.65 8.72 -1.19
C TRP A 73 -1.67 10.24 -1.06
N ASP A 74 -1.36 10.91 -2.17
CA ASP A 74 -1.39 12.36 -2.24
C ASP A 74 -2.82 12.91 -2.37
N ASN A 75 -2.98 14.22 -2.20
CA ASN A 75 -4.27 14.92 -2.31
C ASN A 75 -4.93 14.79 -3.69
N LEU A 76 -4.17 14.42 -4.71
CA LEU A 76 -4.66 14.24 -6.09
C LEU A 76 -5.25 12.83 -6.33
N ILE A 77 -5.32 12.00 -5.29
CA ILE A 77 -5.85 10.64 -5.34
C ILE A 77 -7.09 10.59 -4.46
N GLU A 78 -8.20 10.20 -5.07
CA GLU A 78 -9.44 9.90 -4.39
C GLU A 78 -9.54 8.39 -4.21
N ILE A 79 -9.78 7.95 -2.97
CA ILE A 79 -9.98 6.53 -2.66
C ILE A 79 -11.45 6.34 -2.31
N LYS A 80 -12.11 5.42 -3.02
CA LYS A 80 -13.48 5.02 -2.75
C LYS A 80 -13.55 3.89 -1.74
N GLN A 81 -12.69 2.89 -1.86
CA GLN A 81 -12.59 1.81 -0.91
C GLN A 81 -11.23 1.12 -0.93
N ILE A 82 -10.88 0.52 0.20
CA ILE A 82 -9.71 -0.33 0.37
C ILE A 82 -10.19 -1.65 0.98
N VAL A 83 -9.89 -2.75 0.29
CA VAL A 83 -10.11 -4.11 0.77
C VAL A 83 -8.75 -4.75 0.94
N GLY A 84 -8.35 -4.94 2.20
CA GLY A 84 -7.03 -5.43 2.55
C GLY A 84 -7.03 -6.81 3.18
N ASN A 85 -5.89 -7.49 3.08
CA ASN A 85 -5.52 -8.60 3.93
C ASN A 85 -3.99 -8.59 4.17
N GLU A 86 -3.46 -9.64 4.79
CA GLU A 86 -2.04 -9.74 5.12
C GLU A 86 -1.07 -9.80 3.91
N PHE A 87 -1.58 -9.90 2.68
CA PHE A 87 -0.81 -10.00 1.45
C PHE A 87 -1.18 -8.96 0.38
N PHE A 88 -2.38 -8.38 0.46
CA PHE A 88 -2.91 -7.50 -0.58
C PHE A 88 -3.59 -6.27 -0.03
N LEU A 89 -3.52 -5.19 -0.78
CA LEU A 89 -4.44 -4.06 -0.73
C LEU A 89 -5.09 -3.93 -2.10
N GLN A 90 -6.40 -4.16 -2.15
CA GLN A 90 -7.22 -3.91 -3.33
C GLN A 90 -7.87 -2.55 -3.14
N VAL A 91 -7.55 -1.59 -4.02
CA VAL A 91 -7.90 -0.19 -3.82
C VAL A 91 -8.68 0.29 -5.02
N GLU A 92 -9.93 0.69 -4.81
CA GLU A 92 -10.69 1.41 -5.82
C GLU A 92 -10.38 2.90 -5.68
N LEU A 93 -9.69 3.45 -6.67
CA LEU A 93 -9.23 4.84 -6.66
C LEU A 93 -9.41 5.53 -8.00
N LYS A 94 -9.43 6.85 -7.95
CA LYS A 94 -9.42 7.77 -9.09
C LYS A 94 -8.34 8.82 -8.87
N GLY A 95 -7.74 9.33 -9.93
CA GLY A 95 -6.65 10.29 -9.77
C GLY A 95 -6.06 10.80 -11.07
N VAL A 96 -4.86 11.37 -10.98
CA VAL A 96 -4.19 12.08 -12.08
C VAL A 96 -4.09 11.23 -13.36
N GLY A 97 -4.86 11.63 -14.38
CA GLY A 97 -4.93 10.99 -15.69
C GLY A 97 -5.88 9.80 -15.79
N ILE A 98 -6.71 9.56 -14.77
CA ILE A 98 -7.71 8.48 -14.75
C ILE A 98 -9.09 9.12 -14.54
N SER A 99 -9.93 9.07 -15.57
CA SER A 99 -11.28 9.66 -15.58
C SER A 99 -12.27 8.88 -14.73
N ASP A 100 -12.09 7.56 -14.64
CA ASP A 100 -13.05 6.65 -14.03
C ASP A 100 -12.47 5.95 -12.81
N TRP A 101 -13.34 5.34 -12.01
CA TRP A 101 -12.89 4.53 -10.87
C TRP A 101 -12.18 3.28 -11.37
N GLY A 102 -10.97 3.02 -10.87
CA GLY A 102 -10.17 1.85 -11.24
C GLY A 102 -9.71 1.09 -10.02
N TRP A 103 -9.57 -0.23 -10.18
CA TRP A 103 -9.02 -1.11 -9.15
C TRP A 103 -7.49 -1.23 -9.29
N PHE A 104 -6.79 -0.93 -8.20
CA PHE A 104 -5.34 -1.01 -8.09
C PHE A 104 -4.98 -2.01 -7.00
N ILE A 105 -4.15 -2.99 -7.35
CA ILE A 105 -3.78 -4.07 -6.44
C ILE A 105 -2.32 -3.90 -6.04
N PHE A 106 -2.09 -3.72 -4.75
CA PHE A 106 -0.75 -3.72 -4.18
C PHE A 106 -0.53 -5.02 -3.43
N ALA A 107 0.49 -5.77 -3.82
CA ALA A 107 0.72 -7.14 -3.34
C ALA A 107 2.09 -7.31 -2.70
N TYR A 108 2.13 -8.07 -1.61
CA TYR A 108 3.35 -8.64 -1.06
C TYR A 108 3.13 -10.13 -0.79
N LEU A 109 3.58 -10.95 -1.75
CA LEU A 109 3.34 -12.39 -1.79
C LEU A 109 4.42 -13.19 -1.08
N ILE A 110 4.06 -14.40 -0.64
CA ILE A 110 5.03 -15.31 -0.07
C ILE A 110 5.93 -15.91 -1.16
N THR A 111 7.15 -16.28 -0.79
CA THR A 111 8.14 -16.82 -1.73
C THR A 111 7.87 -18.27 -2.12
N ASP A 112 7.21 -19.04 -1.25
CA ASP A 112 6.81 -20.43 -1.54
C ASP A 112 5.85 -20.48 -2.74
N ARG A 113 6.13 -21.39 -3.69
CA ARG A 113 5.39 -21.45 -4.96
C ARG A 113 3.95 -21.92 -4.79
N ARG A 114 3.68 -22.87 -3.88
CA ARG A 114 2.34 -23.45 -3.70
C ARG A 114 1.44 -22.43 -3.02
N GLU A 115 1.92 -21.80 -1.96
CA GLU A 115 1.16 -20.77 -1.26
C GLU A 115 0.97 -19.53 -2.14
N ARG A 116 1.98 -19.11 -2.91
CA ARG A 116 1.83 -17.99 -3.85
C ARG A 116 0.77 -18.26 -4.91
N ARG A 117 0.63 -19.50 -5.39
CA ARG A 117 -0.44 -19.86 -6.32
C ARG A 117 -1.82 -19.67 -5.69
N ARG A 118 -2.00 -20.13 -4.44
CA ARG A 118 -3.25 -19.91 -3.68
C ARG A 118 -3.55 -18.43 -3.47
N GLN A 119 -2.52 -17.61 -3.25
CA GLN A 119 -2.67 -16.16 -3.12
C GLN A 119 -3.14 -15.50 -4.43
N TRP A 120 -2.68 -15.98 -5.59
CA TRP A 120 -3.16 -15.53 -6.89
C TRP A 120 -4.59 -15.99 -7.19
N GLU A 121 -4.90 -17.26 -6.94
CA GLU A 121 -6.25 -17.82 -7.08
C GLU A 121 -7.26 -16.99 -6.26
N PHE A 122 -6.92 -16.64 -5.02
CA PHE A 122 -7.73 -15.73 -4.19
C PHE A 122 -7.98 -14.36 -4.82
N LEU A 123 -6.96 -13.75 -5.44
CA LEU A 123 -7.13 -12.48 -6.14
C LEU A 123 -8.00 -12.61 -7.37
N GLU A 124 -7.86 -13.69 -8.14
CA GLU A 124 -8.68 -13.96 -9.33
C GLU A 124 -10.15 -14.12 -8.95
N ASP A 125 -10.45 -14.86 -7.89
CA ASP A 125 -11.80 -14.98 -7.35
C ASP A 125 -12.34 -13.63 -6.85
N SER A 126 -11.47 -12.78 -6.29
CA SER A 126 -11.84 -11.45 -5.81
C SER A 126 -12.25 -10.50 -6.93
N LYS A 127 -11.79 -10.72 -8.18
CA LYS A 127 -12.15 -9.87 -9.34
C LYS A 127 -13.65 -9.80 -9.58
N GLY A 128 -14.39 -10.87 -9.29
CA GLY A 128 -15.85 -10.88 -9.42
C GLY A 128 -16.56 -9.84 -8.55
N LYS A 129 -15.87 -9.30 -7.53
CA LYS A 129 -16.39 -8.27 -6.62
C LYS A 129 -16.09 -6.85 -7.08
N TRP A 130 -15.27 -6.67 -8.11
CA TRP A 130 -14.81 -5.36 -8.56
C TRP A 130 -15.84 -4.59 -9.40
N GLY A 131 -17.01 -5.19 -9.64
CA GLY A 131 -18.07 -4.64 -10.47
C GLY A 131 -17.83 -4.92 -11.95
N ASN A 132 -18.86 -4.69 -12.77
CA ASN A 132 -18.71 -4.75 -14.23
C ASN A 132 -17.97 -3.50 -14.66
N SER A 133 -16.72 -3.67 -15.11
CA SER A 133 -15.93 -2.63 -15.76
C SER A 133 -16.54 -2.26 -17.11
#